data_AF-R8BRE8-F1
#
_entry.id   AF-R8BRE8-F1
#
_cell.length_a   1.000
_cell.length_b   1.000
_cell.length_c   1.000
_cell.angle_alpha   90.00
_cell.angle_beta   90.00
_cell.angle_gamma   90.00
#
_symmetry.space_group_name_H-M   'P 1'
#
loop_
_entity.id
_entity.type
_entity.pdbx_description
1 polymer ?
#
loop_
_entity_poly.entity_id
_entity_poly.type
_entity_poly.pdbx_seq_one_letter_code
_entity_poly.pdbx_strand_id
1 'polypeptide(L)'
;MWSKPTAPLSASPPNAEPLSPTTVKQRNPGKRFAQIVKLKPEFVDKYKEVHAAVWPEVLKQIKSCNIVDYSIFHDEESGILFATFKYVGYDYSGDMERMKENPRVREWWKMTDGWQESVVPGATSSESDGPSWWKPLPEVFYTP
;
A
#
# COMPACT_ATOMS: atom_id res chain seq x y z
N MET A 1 -3.03 84.51 -13.66
CA MET A 1 -2.88 83.51 -14.74
C MET A 1 -1.55 82.80 -14.55
N TRP A 2 -1.58 81.54 -14.09
CA TRP A 2 -0.60 80.51 -14.47
C TRP A 2 -1.14 79.15 -13.97
N SER A 3 -1.74 78.37 -14.87
CA SER A 3 -2.15 77.00 -14.60
C SER A 3 -0.97 76.07 -14.86
N LYS A 4 -0.66 75.17 -13.91
CA LYS A 4 0.34 74.11 -14.11
C LYS A 4 -0.33 72.86 -14.70
N PRO A 5 0.39 72.03 -15.48
CA PRO A 5 -0.19 70.92 -16.24
C PRO A 5 -0.38 69.67 -15.36
N THR A 6 -1.48 68.96 -15.59
CA THR A 6 -1.81 67.67 -14.97
C THR A 6 -0.98 66.55 -15.62
N ALA A 7 -0.23 65.80 -14.83
CA ALA A 7 0.45 64.57 -15.28
C ALA A 7 -0.50 63.35 -15.16
N PRO A 8 -0.39 62.34 -16.04
CA PRO A 8 -1.35 61.24 -16.09
C PRO A 8 -1.11 60.21 -14.98
N LEU A 9 -2.20 59.57 -14.56
CA LEU A 9 -2.24 58.48 -13.58
C LEU A 9 -1.34 57.31 -14.00
N SER A 10 -0.40 56.95 -13.13
CA SER A 10 0.41 55.74 -13.24
C SER A 10 -0.48 54.51 -13.04
N ALA A 11 -0.51 53.61 -14.03
CA ALA A 11 -1.22 52.34 -13.93
C ALA A 11 -0.45 51.38 -13.00
N SER A 12 -1.14 50.81 -12.02
CA SER A 12 -0.62 49.74 -11.16
C SER A 12 -0.29 48.49 -11.98
N PRO A 13 0.78 47.74 -11.63
CA PRO A 13 1.12 46.50 -12.32
C PRO A 13 0.06 45.41 -12.06
N PRO A 14 -0.09 44.42 -12.97
CA PRO A 14 -1.07 43.36 -12.81
C PRO A 14 -0.76 42.52 -11.56
N ASN A 15 -1.82 42.28 -10.80
CA ASN A 15 -1.86 41.47 -9.59
C ASN A 15 -1.24 40.09 -9.90
N ALA A 16 -0.06 39.79 -9.36
CA ALA A 16 0.49 38.45 -9.41
C ALA A 16 -0.39 37.56 -8.52
N GLU A 17 -1.07 36.59 -9.13
CA GLU A 17 -1.81 35.58 -8.38
C GLU A 17 -0.84 34.88 -7.40
N PRO A 18 -1.22 34.72 -6.12
CA PRO A 18 -0.38 33.98 -5.19
C PRO A 18 -0.32 32.53 -5.65
N LEU A 19 0.90 32.06 -5.92
CA LEU A 19 1.21 30.66 -6.19
C LEU A 19 0.55 29.81 -5.11
N SER A 20 -0.30 28.86 -5.53
CA SER A 20 -0.97 27.93 -4.63
C SER A 20 0.07 27.23 -3.73
N PRO A 21 -0.22 27.04 -2.43
CA PRO A 21 0.73 26.41 -1.53
C PRO A 21 1.07 25.01 -2.07
N THR A 22 2.35 24.78 -2.35
CA THR A 22 2.85 23.46 -2.72
C THR A 22 2.58 22.53 -1.55
N THR A 23 1.59 21.64 -1.67
CA THR A 23 1.30 20.65 -0.63
C THR A 23 2.51 19.73 -0.49
N VAL A 24 3.31 19.93 0.56
CA VAL A 24 4.42 19.03 0.88
C VAL A 24 3.82 17.66 1.18
N LYS A 25 4.14 16.65 0.35
CA LYS A 25 3.67 15.27 0.58
C LYS A 25 4.23 14.77 1.90
N GLN A 26 3.36 14.51 2.87
CA GLN A 26 3.73 13.97 4.17
C GLN A 26 3.98 12.46 4.08
N ARG A 27 5.08 11.99 4.67
CA ARG A 27 5.42 10.56 4.73
C ARG A 27 4.59 9.87 5.83
N ASN A 28 4.14 8.65 5.59
CA ASN A 28 3.43 7.86 6.59
C ASN A 28 4.37 7.51 7.76
N PRO A 29 3.96 7.72 9.02
CA PRO A 29 4.80 7.45 10.19
C PRO A 29 4.98 5.94 10.50
N GLY A 30 4.54 5.04 9.60
CA GLY A 30 4.49 3.60 9.83
C GLY A 30 3.09 3.11 10.14
N LYS A 31 2.14 3.31 9.20
CA LYS A 31 0.78 2.77 9.34
C LYS A 31 0.86 1.23 9.38
N ARG A 32 0.29 0.62 10.40
CA ARG A 32 0.27 -0.83 10.58
C ARG A 32 -0.94 -1.43 9.88
N PHE A 33 -0.74 -2.60 9.29
CA PHE A 33 -1.76 -3.39 8.64
C PHE A 33 -1.72 -4.79 9.23
N ALA A 34 -2.90 -5.35 9.46
CA ALA A 34 -3.09 -6.71 9.90
C ALA A 34 -4.15 -7.36 9.01
N GLN A 35 -3.93 -8.59 8.59
CA GLN A 35 -4.86 -9.30 7.72
C GLN A 35 -4.74 -10.82 7.88
N ILE A 36 -5.82 -11.53 7.55
CA ILE A 36 -5.87 -12.99 7.66
C ILE A 36 -6.36 -13.66 6.37
N VAL A 37 -5.88 -14.87 6.13
CA VAL A 37 -6.39 -15.81 5.12
C VAL A 37 -6.29 -17.22 5.68
N LYS A 38 -7.04 -18.17 5.15
CA LYS A 38 -6.90 -19.58 5.54
C LYS A 38 -5.88 -20.27 4.65
N LEU A 39 -5.03 -21.09 5.23
CA LEU A 39 -4.12 -21.99 4.52
C LEU A 39 -4.76 -23.37 4.47
N LYS A 40 -4.70 -24.00 3.30
CA LYS A 40 -5.14 -25.39 3.14
C LYS A 40 -4.14 -26.32 3.84
N PRO A 41 -4.62 -27.27 4.66
CA PRO A 41 -3.74 -28.09 5.50
C PRO A 41 -2.71 -28.90 4.71
N GLU A 42 -3.05 -29.33 3.49
CA GLU A 42 -2.17 -30.11 2.61
C GLU A 42 -1.01 -29.30 1.99
N PHE A 43 -0.99 -27.97 2.17
CA PHE A 43 0.05 -27.08 1.63
C PHE A 43 0.90 -26.40 2.69
N VAL A 44 0.73 -26.72 3.98
CA VAL A 44 1.47 -26.06 5.08
C VAL A 44 2.98 -26.12 4.88
N ASP A 45 3.53 -27.31 4.60
CA ASP A 45 4.98 -27.47 4.42
C ASP A 45 5.51 -26.72 3.20
N LYS A 46 4.79 -26.79 2.07
CA LYS A 46 5.15 -26.05 0.84
C LYS A 46 5.11 -24.54 1.05
N TYR A 47 4.13 -24.06 1.81
CA TYR A 47 4.00 -22.65 2.14
C TYR A 47 5.19 -22.18 2.99
N LYS A 48 5.56 -22.93 4.02
CA LYS A 48 6.74 -22.65 4.87
C LYS A 48 8.04 -22.68 4.06
N GLU A 49 8.22 -23.69 3.22
CA GLU A 49 9.40 -23.86 2.37
C GLU A 49 9.59 -22.66 1.43
N VAL A 50 8.56 -22.29 0.68
CA VAL A 50 8.69 -21.18 -0.28
C VAL A 50 8.90 -19.84 0.42
N HIS A 51 8.28 -19.61 1.57
CA HIS A 51 8.45 -18.36 2.32
C HIS A 51 9.79 -18.28 3.06
N ALA A 52 10.49 -19.39 3.26
CA ALA A 52 11.88 -19.38 3.71
C ALA A 52 12.85 -18.91 2.60
N ALA A 53 12.43 -19.01 1.33
CA ALA A 53 13.22 -18.65 0.15
C ALA A 53 12.40 -17.79 -0.84
N VAL A 54 11.78 -16.72 -0.33
CA VAL A 54 10.98 -15.79 -1.17
C VAL A 54 11.81 -15.28 -2.33
N TRP A 55 11.18 -15.19 -3.51
CA TRP A 55 11.85 -14.72 -4.73
C TRP A 55 12.41 -13.29 -4.54
N PRO A 56 13.67 -13.04 -4.92
CA PRO A 56 14.30 -11.73 -4.74
C PRO A 56 13.53 -10.57 -5.38
N GLU A 57 12.87 -10.81 -6.51
CA GLU A 57 12.06 -9.83 -7.24
C GLU A 57 10.82 -9.42 -6.45
N VAL A 58 10.19 -10.37 -5.74
CA VAL A 58 9.03 -10.12 -4.87
C VAL A 58 9.47 -9.29 -3.67
N LEU A 59 10.57 -9.67 -3.00
CA LEU A 59 11.13 -8.90 -1.88
C LEU A 59 11.53 -7.48 -2.31
N LYS A 60 12.13 -7.34 -3.48
CA LYS A 60 12.48 -6.04 -4.07
C LYS A 60 11.22 -5.19 -4.28
N GLN A 61 10.15 -5.77 -4.82
CA GLN A 61 8.90 -5.04 -5.04
C GLN A 61 8.28 -4.59 -3.72
N ILE A 62 8.17 -5.48 -2.72
CA ILE A 62 7.68 -5.18 -1.36
C ILE A 62 8.42 -3.97 -0.79
N LYS A 63 9.75 -3.99 -0.83
CA LYS A 63 10.58 -2.88 -0.35
C LYS A 63 10.36 -1.59 -1.15
N SER A 64 10.22 -1.67 -2.47
CA SER A 64 9.98 -0.51 -3.34
C SER A 64 8.59 0.12 -3.15
N CYS A 65 7.64 -0.65 -2.64
CA CYS A 65 6.30 -0.21 -2.25
C CYS A 65 6.25 0.23 -0.77
N ASN A 66 7.40 0.53 -0.16
CA ASN A 66 7.52 1.07 1.20
C ASN A 66 6.85 0.20 2.28
N ILE A 67 6.73 -1.10 2.04
CA ILE A 67 6.33 -2.08 3.05
C ILE A 67 7.58 -2.52 3.81
N VAL A 68 7.51 -2.44 5.13
CA VAL A 68 8.57 -2.83 6.06
C VAL A 68 7.97 -3.63 7.20
N ASP A 69 8.82 -4.33 7.98
CA ASP A 69 8.37 -5.09 9.16
C ASP A 69 7.26 -6.10 8.82
N TYR A 70 7.38 -6.74 7.64
CA TYR A 70 6.37 -7.67 7.13
C TYR A 70 6.63 -9.08 7.65
N SER A 71 5.72 -9.60 8.46
CA SER A 71 5.71 -10.97 8.97
C SER A 71 4.40 -11.69 8.61
N ILE A 72 4.48 -13.00 8.44
CA ILE A 72 3.33 -13.89 8.29
C ILE A 72 3.48 -15.02 9.32
N PHE A 73 2.46 -15.20 10.15
CA PHE A 73 2.37 -16.22 11.19
C PHE A 73 1.33 -17.25 10.79
N HIS A 74 1.50 -18.51 11.21
CA HIS A 74 0.54 -19.58 10.95
C HIS A 74 0.04 -20.14 12.29
N ASP A 75 -1.28 -20.18 12.45
CA ASP A 75 -1.94 -20.91 13.52
C ASP A 75 -2.38 -22.28 13.00
N GLU A 76 -1.76 -23.35 13.49
CA GLU A 76 -2.00 -24.71 13.01
C GLU A 76 -3.38 -25.26 13.39
N GLU A 77 -3.99 -24.77 14.49
CA GLU A 77 -5.30 -25.23 14.95
C GLU A 77 -6.43 -24.70 14.06
N SER A 78 -6.43 -23.40 13.77
CA SER A 78 -7.45 -22.79 12.89
C SER A 78 -7.08 -22.86 11.39
N GLY A 79 -5.82 -23.13 11.06
CA GLY A 79 -5.27 -23.03 9.72
C GLY A 79 -5.16 -21.59 9.22
N ILE A 80 -5.19 -20.60 10.11
CA ILE A 80 -5.14 -19.17 9.73
C ILE A 80 -3.69 -18.73 9.55
N LEU A 81 -3.45 -18.05 8.43
CA LEU A 81 -2.29 -17.19 8.25
C LEU A 81 -2.64 -15.79 8.71
N PHE A 82 -1.84 -15.23 9.61
CA PHE A 82 -1.91 -13.85 10.06
C PHE A 82 -0.72 -13.07 9.51
N ALA A 83 -0.99 -12.12 8.62
CA ALA A 83 0.01 -11.23 8.03
C ALA A 83 -0.06 -9.85 8.68
N THR A 84 1.09 -9.29 9.02
CA THR A 84 1.22 -7.93 9.55
C THR A 84 2.41 -7.21 8.93
N PHE A 85 2.24 -5.93 8.63
CA PHE A 85 3.31 -5.09 8.09
C PHE A 85 3.11 -3.60 8.40
N LYS A 86 4.17 -2.80 8.23
CA LYS A 86 4.13 -1.34 8.30
C LYS A 86 4.31 -0.74 6.92
N TYR A 87 3.52 0.28 6.61
CA TYR A 87 3.70 1.12 5.44
C TYR A 87 4.31 2.48 5.84
N VAL A 88 5.41 2.84 5.18
CA VAL A 88 6.19 4.06 5.45
C VAL A 88 6.34 4.96 4.22
N GLY A 89 5.51 4.78 3.19
CA GLY A 89 5.57 5.56 1.95
C GLY A 89 4.72 6.84 1.99
N TYR A 90 4.39 7.37 0.81
CA TYR A 90 3.63 8.61 0.64
C TYR A 90 2.22 8.39 0.07
N ASP A 91 2.01 7.29 -0.65
CA ASP A 91 0.77 6.96 -1.35
C ASP A 91 0.57 5.44 -1.32
N TYR A 92 -0.21 4.96 -0.34
CA TYR A 92 -0.42 3.53 -0.15
C TYR A 92 -1.11 2.91 -1.36
N SER A 93 -2.16 3.57 -1.87
CA SER A 93 -2.93 3.06 -3.00
C SER A 93 -2.07 2.96 -4.26
N GLY A 94 -1.32 4.01 -4.60
CA GLY A 94 -0.40 4.00 -5.73
C GLY A 94 0.74 2.99 -5.57
N ASP A 95 1.21 2.74 -4.35
CA ASP A 95 2.20 1.69 -4.08
C ASP A 95 1.61 0.28 -4.26
N MET A 96 0.35 0.06 -3.86
CA MET A 96 -0.33 -1.23 -4.05
C MET A 96 -0.69 -1.49 -5.51
N GLU A 97 -1.00 -0.45 -6.28
CA GLU A 97 -1.20 -0.55 -7.73
C GLU A 97 0.08 -1.02 -8.43
N ARG A 98 1.23 -0.40 -8.13
CA ARG A 98 2.53 -0.84 -8.67
C ARG A 98 2.91 -2.26 -8.26
N MET A 99 2.52 -2.68 -7.06
CA MET A 99 2.69 -4.08 -6.62
C MET A 99 1.89 -5.02 -7.52
N LYS A 100 0.62 -4.69 -7.78
CA LYS A 100 -0.29 -5.46 -8.63
C LYS A 100 0.15 -5.50 -10.10
N GLU A 101 0.78 -4.45 -10.61
CA GLU A 101 1.30 -4.39 -11.99
C GLU A 101 2.52 -5.29 -12.23
N ASN A 102 3.27 -5.66 -11.17
CA ASN A 102 4.50 -6.43 -11.33
C ASN A 102 4.18 -7.92 -11.67
N PRO A 103 4.59 -8.41 -12.86
CA PRO A 103 4.26 -9.78 -13.29
C PRO A 103 4.88 -10.88 -12.42
N ARG A 104 6.03 -10.63 -11.79
CA ARG A 104 6.65 -11.60 -10.86
C ARG A 104 5.89 -11.70 -9.54
N VAL A 105 5.34 -10.59 -9.06
CA VAL A 105 4.49 -10.58 -7.87
C VAL A 105 3.18 -11.31 -8.14
N ARG A 106 2.59 -11.06 -9.31
CA ARG A 106 1.40 -11.77 -9.80
C ARG A 106 1.60 -13.29 -9.88
N GLU A 107 2.71 -13.72 -10.50
CA GLU A 107 3.09 -15.13 -10.57
C GLU A 107 3.24 -15.76 -9.17
N TRP A 108 3.91 -15.06 -8.25
CA TRP A 108 4.02 -15.46 -6.86
C TRP A 108 2.65 -15.60 -6.17
N TRP A 109 1.80 -14.58 -6.30
CA TRP A 109 0.46 -14.60 -5.72
C TRP A 109 -0.39 -15.73 -6.27
N LYS A 110 -0.42 -15.95 -7.58
CA LYS A 110 -1.19 -17.04 -8.18
C LYS A 110 -0.80 -18.41 -7.61
N MET A 111 0.50 -18.63 -7.37
CA MET A 111 0.99 -19.85 -6.74
C MET A 111 0.52 -19.96 -5.29
N THR A 112 0.71 -18.91 -4.48
CA THR A 112 0.34 -18.94 -3.05
C THR A 112 -1.17 -18.95 -2.82
N ASP A 113 -1.95 -18.24 -3.65
CA ASP A 113 -3.41 -18.22 -3.63
C ASP A 113 -3.96 -19.62 -3.87
N GLY A 114 -3.32 -20.43 -4.73
CA GLY A 114 -3.69 -21.82 -4.98
C GLY A 114 -3.65 -22.71 -3.72
N TRP A 115 -2.84 -22.33 -2.75
CA TRP A 115 -2.69 -23.02 -1.45
C TRP A 115 -3.56 -22.43 -0.35
N GLN A 116 -4.14 -21.27 -0.60
CA GLN A 116 -4.95 -20.53 0.36
C GLN A 116 -6.44 -20.65 0.04
N GLU A 117 -7.24 -20.21 0.99
CA GLU A 117 -8.68 -20.04 0.87
C GLU A 117 -9.06 -18.71 1.53
N SER A 118 -9.65 -17.80 0.76
CA SER A 118 -10.10 -16.52 1.30
C SER A 118 -11.29 -16.71 2.25
N VAL A 119 -11.26 -15.98 3.37
CA VAL A 119 -12.40 -15.86 4.30
C VAL A 119 -13.31 -14.68 3.95
N VAL A 120 -13.03 -13.96 2.85
CA VAL A 120 -13.81 -12.83 2.36
C VAL A 120 -14.82 -13.31 1.31
N PRO A 121 -16.14 -13.15 1.54
CA PRO A 121 -17.14 -13.56 0.56
C PRO A 121 -16.95 -12.88 -0.80
N GLY A 122 -16.92 -13.68 -1.86
CA GLY A 122 -16.79 -13.21 -3.24
C GLY A 122 -15.36 -12.85 -3.67
N ALA A 123 -14.35 -13.02 -2.80
CA ALA A 123 -12.95 -12.89 -3.21
C ALA A 123 -12.53 -14.07 -4.10
N THR A 124 -11.77 -13.76 -5.16
CA THR A 124 -11.39 -14.76 -6.20
C THR A 124 -9.88 -14.97 -6.31
N SER A 125 -9.08 -13.92 -6.12
CA SER A 125 -7.61 -13.98 -6.08
C SER A 125 -7.03 -12.67 -5.53
N SER A 126 -5.75 -12.69 -5.16
CA SER A 126 -4.97 -11.51 -4.75
C SER A 126 -4.81 -10.47 -5.88
N GLU A 127 -4.99 -10.88 -7.14
CA GLU A 127 -4.94 -9.99 -8.31
C GLU A 127 -6.29 -9.37 -8.69
N SER A 128 -7.39 -9.84 -8.10
CA SER A 128 -8.73 -9.41 -8.49
C SER A 128 -8.97 -7.92 -8.16
N ASP A 129 -9.81 -7.25 -8.96
CA ASP A 129 -10.37 -5.93 -8.62
C ASP A 129 -11.60 -6.03 -7.71
N GLY A 130 -12.01 -7.26 -7.37
CA GLY A 130 -13.12 -7.54 -6.47
C GLY A 130 -12.75 -7.41 -4.98
N PRO A 131 -13.50 -8.09 -4.09
CA PRO A 131 -13.16 -8.14 -2.67
C PRO A 131 -11.72 -8.65 -2.43
N SER A 132 -11.03 -8.03 -1.47
CA SER A 132 -9.65 -8.39 -1.11
C SER A 132 -9.52 -9.87 -0.77
N TRP A 133 -8.46 -10.51 -1.29
CA TRP A 133 -8.17 -11.92 -1.00
C TRP A 133 -7.86 -12.16 0.48
N TRP A 134 -7.08 -11.28 1.09
CA TRP A 134 -6.83 -11.27 2.53
C TRP A 134 -7.87 -10.41 3.23
N LYS A 135 -8.42 -10.90 4.34
CA LYS A 135 -9.38 -10.14 5.16
C LYS A 135 -8.62 -9.15 6.05
N PRO A 136 -8.82 -7.82 5.88
CA PRO A 136 -8.19 -6.84 6.76
C PRO A 136 -8.77 -6.91 8.17
N LEU A 137 -7.92 -6.66 9.17
CA LEU A 137 -8.28 -6.56 10.58
C LEU A 137 -8.08 -5.12 11.07
N PRO A 138 -9.06 -4.53 11.78
CA PRO A 138 -8.90 -3.20 12.36
C PRO A 138 -7.91 -3.23 13.53
N GLU A 139 -6.99 -2.27 13.58
CA GLU A 139 -6.20 -2.01 14.76
C GLU A 139 -7.10 -1.37 15.84
N VAL A 140 -7.18 -1.99 17.01
CA VAL A 140 -8.02 -1.51 18.13
C VAL A 140 -7.20 -0.91 19.27
N PHE A 141 -5.89 -1.16 19.30
CA PHE A 141 -4.97 -0.66 20.31
C PHE A 141 -3.53 -0.65 19.77
N TYR A 142 -2.75 0.34 20.18
CA TYR A 142 -1.32 0.43 19.92
C TYR A 142 -0.64 1.26 21.01
N THR A 143 0.52 0.81 21.47
CA THR A 143 1.49 1.62 22.22
C THR A 143 2.81 1.62 21.46
N PRO A 144 3.47 2.78 21.30
CA PRO A 144 4.82 2.86 20.76
C PRO A 144 5.86 2.11 21.58
#